data_AF-A0A927T6C1-F1
#
_entry.id   AF-A0A927T6C1-F1
#
_cell.length_a   1.000
_cell.length_b   1.000
_cell.length_c   1.000
_cell.angle_alpha   90.00
_cell.angle_beta   90.00
_cell.angle_gamma   90.00
#
_symmetry.space_group_name_H-M   'P 1'
#
loop_
_entity.id
_entity.type
_entity.pdbx_description
1 polymer ?
#
loop_
_entity_poly.entity_id
_entity_poly.type
_entity_poly.pdbx_seq_one_letter_code
_entity_poly.pdbx_strand_id
1 'polypeptide(L)'
;MRDELEMQLQNDYPFMWQKHEEGQNLYRRWGCECSGGWYGIIHDACQAIADAYAEAGISVDFVPAQIKEKFGTLRFYYGYEDAPCGIAAFDNMADGTSIRFSPEGENEDEEIKELRAKVRQIIRAAEQRSKYTCEICGSEEGKIRNDGEHGIYRIQTLCDECHKKRIEHVQEQRERRRHMSIDERLAEIKEAMQ
;
A
#
# COMPACT_ATOMS: atom_id res chain seq x y z
N MET A 1 -7.06 2.13 -3.02
CA MET A 1 -7.20 3.53 -2.55
C MET A 1 -8.51 4.02 -3.14
N ARG A 2 -8.94 5.27 -2.96
CA ARG A 2 -10.09 5.77 -3.74
C ARG A 2 -9.65 6.02 -5.17
N ASP A 3 -10.48 5.68 -6.16
CA ASP A 3 -10.17 5.77 -7.59
C ASP A 3 -9.70 7.18 -8.00
N GLU A 4 -10.33 8.24 -7.46
CA GLU A 4 -9.96 9.64 -7.72
C GLU A 4 -8.49 9.95 -7.36
N LEU A 5 -8.03 9.42 -6.23
CA LEU A 5 -6.66 9.62 -5.76
C LEU A 5 -5.66 8.79 -6.58
N GLU A 6 -6.06 7.59 -7.02
CA GLU A 6 -5.23 6.78 -7.91
C GLU A 6 -5.09 7.42 -9.29
N MET A 7 -6.19 7.98 -9.84
CA MET A 7 -6.14 8.74 -11.07
C MET A 7 -5.24 9.96 -10.95
N GLN A 8 -5.27 10.65 -9.80
CA GLN A 8 -4.37 11.78 -9.54
C GLN A 8 -2.90 11.34 -9.57
N LEU A 9 -2.53 10.25 -8.87
CA LEU A 9 -1.16 9.70 -8.93
C LEU A 9 -0.72 9.38 -10.37
N GLN A 10 -1.62 8.83 -11.18
CA GLN A 10 -1.33 8.47 -12.57
C GLN A 10 -1.12 9.69 -13.47
N ASN A 11 -1.86 10.76 -13.23
CA ASN A 11 -1.73 12.02 -13.97
C ASN A 11 -0.43 12.75 -13.59
N ASP A 12 -0.10 12.78 -12.31
CA ASP A 12 1.07 13.48 -11.79
C ASP A 12 2.37 12.72 -12.12
N TYR A 13 2.32 11.38 -12.11
CA TYR A 13 3.48 10.51 -12.30
C TYR A 13 3.22 9.45 -13.39
N PRO A 14 3.68 9.65 -14.63
CA PRO A 14 3.41 8.74 -15.75
C PRO A 14 3.86 7.28 -15.51
N PHE A 15 4.91 7.05 -14.72
CA PHE A 15 5.37 5.70 -14.35
C PHE A 15 4.36 4.95 -13.45
N MET A 16 3.42 5.66 -12.82
CA MET A 16 2.33 5.09 -12.01
C MET A 16 1.11 4.67 -12.84
N TRP A 17 1.11 4.90 -14.16
CA TRP A 17 -0.03 4.59 -15.03
C TRP A 17 -0.50 3.13 -14.86
N GLN A 18 -1.81 2.86 -15.02
CA GLN A 18 -2.38 1.52 -15.02
C GLN A 18 -2.97 1.21 -16.41
N LYS A 19 -2.69 0.02 -16.97
CA LYS A 19 -3.34 -0.46 -18.21
C LYS A 19 -3.73 -1.92 -18.01
N HIS A 20 -5.00 -2.25 -18.21
CA HIS A 20 -5.44 -3.65 -18.14
C HIS A 20 -5.05 -4.38 -19.43
N GLU A 21 -3.85 -4.93 -19.47
CA GLU A 21 -3.43 -5.90 -20.49
C GLU A 21 -3.02 -7.22 -19.82
N GLU A 22 -3.19 -8.32 -20.56
CA GLU A 22 -2.77 -9.65 -20.09
C GLU A 22 -1.24 -9.70 -19.90
N GLY A 23 -0.80 -10.22 -18.76
CA GLY A 23 0.63 -10.38 -18.43
C GLY A 23 1.26 -9.24 -17.61
N GLN A 24 0.50 -8.23 -17.18
CA GLN A 24 1.02 -7.13 -16.36
C GLN A 24 1.14 -7.47 -14.86
N ASN A 25 1.95 -6.69 -14.13
CA ASN A 25 2.23 -6.89 -12.70
C ASN A 25 1.01 -6.56 -11.79
N LEU A 26 1.10 -6.90 -10.51
CA LEU A 26 -0.03 -6.81 -9.56
C LEU A 26 -0.56 -5.38 -9.39
N TYR A 27 0.32 -4.38 -9.42
CA TYR A 27 -0.07 -2.97 -9.35
C TYR A 27 -0.93 -2.57 -10.56
N ARG A 28 -0.53 -2.94 -11.78
CA ARG A 28 -1.30 -2.62 -13.00
C ARG A 28 -2.70 -3.26 -13.00
N ARG A 29 -2.90 -4.35 -12.24
CA ARG A 29 -4.18 -5.06 -12.12
C ARG A 29 -5.07 -4.51 -11.02
N TRP A 30 -4.52 -4.15 -9.87
CA TRP A 30 -5.29 -3.85 -8.65
C TRP A 30 -5.10 -2.44 -8.10
N GLY A 31 -4.17 -1.67 -8.68
CA GLY A 31 -3.81 -0.34 -8.20
C GLY A 31 -3.22 -0.36 -6.80
N CYS A 32 -3.62 0.62 -5.98
CA CYS A 32 -3.14 0.75 -4.60
C CYS A 32 -4.06 -0.04 -3.65
N GLU A 33 -3.64 -1.21 -3.16
CA GLU A 33 -4.39 -2.03 -2.20
C GLU A 33 -4.23 -1.52 -0.75
N CYS A 34 -4.49 -0.23 -0.52
CA CYS A 34 -4.47 0.44 0.78
C CYS A 34 -5.52 1.56 0.84
N SER A 35 -5.83 2.04 2.05
CA SER A 35 -6.79 3.11 2.27
C SER A 35 -6.21 4.52 1.96
N GLY A 36 -7.08 5.51 1.77
CA GLY A 36 -6.69 6.83 1.24
C GLY A 36 -5.82 7.70 2.15
N GLY A 37 -5.73 7.41 3.45
CA GLY A 37 -4.89 8.17 4.38
C GLY A 37 -3.39 8.09 4.08
N TRP A 38 -2.94 7.07 3.35
CA TRP A 38 -1.54 6.97 2.91
C TRP A 38 -1.26 7.59 1.54
N TYR A 39 -2.25 8.23 0.91
CA TYR A 39 -2.05 8.91 -0.38
C TYR A 39 -0.88 9.90 -0.34
N GLY A 40 -0.79 10.75 0.69
CA GLY A 40 0.30 11.72 0.82
C GLY A 40 1.68 11.05 0.89
N ILE A 41 1.80 9.92 1.60
CA ILE A 41 3.05 9.17 1.68
C ILE A 41 3.47 8.64 0.30
N ILE A 42 2.52 8.08 -0.44
CA ILE A 42 2.78 7.51 -1.77
C ILE A 42 3.11 8.62 -2.77
N HIS A 43 2.36 9.72 -2.73
CA HIS A 43 2.61 10.90 -3.55
C HIS A 43 4.01 11.48 -3.30
N ASP A 44 4.38 11.71 -2.04
CA ASP A 44 5.70 12.25 -1.69
C ASP A 44 6.84 11.30 -2.14
N ALA A 45 6.62 9.98 -2.05
CA ALA A 45 7.57 9.00 -2.55
C ALA A 45 7.71 9.06 -4.08
N CYS A 46 6.60 9.17 -4.81
CA CYS A 46 6.60 9.31 -6.26
C CYS A 46 7.30 10.60 -6.70
N GLN A 47 7.04 11.72 -6.03
CA GLN A 47 7.74 12.99 -6.32
C GLN A 47 9.24 12.86 -6.11
N ALA A 48 9.67 12.35 -4.94
CA ALA A 48 11.09 12.20 -4.64
C ALA A 48 11.80 11.24 -5.62
N ILE A 49 11.10 10.21 -6.11
CA ILE A 49 11.62 9.36 -7.18
C ILE A 49 11.78 10.16 -8.47
N ALA A 50 10.74 10.87 -8.92
CA ALA A 50 10.79 11.69 -10.14
C ALA A 50 11.94 12.71 -10.10
N ASP A 51 12.11 13.37 -8.95
CA ASP A 51 13.19 14.34 -8.72
C ASP A 51 14.56 13.67 -8.80
N ALA A 52 14.74 12.50 -8.19
CA ALA A 52 16.01 11.75 -8.25
C ALA A 52 16.40 11.36 -9.69
N TYR A 53 15.43 10.96 -10.52
CA TYR A 53 15.67 10.70 -11.94
C TYR A 53 16.02 11.97 -12.71
N ALA A 54 15.31 13.06 -12.46
CA ALA A 54 15.58 14.35 -13.10
C ALA A 54 16.97 14.89 -12.75
N GLU A 55 17.39 14.79 -11.49
CA GLU A 55 18.73 15.16 -11.01
C GLU A 55 19.83 14.33 -11.66
N ALA A 56 19.59 13.02 -11.87
CA ALA A 56 20.52 12.14 -12.55
C ALA A 56 20.56 12.36 -14.07
N GLY A 57 19.57 13.05 -14.65
CA GLY A 57 19.44 13.20 -16.10
C GLY A 57 19.09 11.89 -16.82
N ILE A 58 18.51 10.92 -16.10
CA ILE A 58 18.18 9.57 -16.59
C ILE A 58 16.67 9.48 -16.84
N SER A 59 16.27 8.82 -17.93
CA SER A 59 14.86 8.53 -18.19
C SER A 59 14.29 7.56 -17.16
N VAL A 60 13.07 7.81 -16.69
CA VAL A 60 12.43 6.97 -15.66
C VAL A 60 12.17 5.56 -16.18
N ASP A 61 12.92 4.59 -15.65
CA ASP A 61 12.75 3.14 -15.86
C ASP A 61 12.08 2.45 -14.65
N PHE A 62 11.63 3.22 -13.66
CA PHE A 62 10.99 2.71 -12.44
C PHE A 62 9.62 2.08 -12.76
N VAL A 63 9.39 0.86 -12.29
CA VAL A 63 8.14 0.12 -12.50
C VAL A 63 7.50 -0.26 -11.16
N PRO A 64 6.38 0.35 -10.74
CA PRO A 64 5.64 -0.11 -9.57
C PRO A 64 5.12 -1.53 -9.81
N ALA A 65 5.38 -2.43 -8.88
CA ALA A 65 5.03 -3.85 -8.96
C ALA A 65 3.81 -4.22 -8.11
N GLN A 66 3.73 -3.67 -6.90
CA GLN A 66 2.56 -3.79 -6.01
C GLN A 66 2.61 -2.73 -4.93
N ILE A 67 1.46 -2.10 -4.63
CA ILE A 67 1.34 -1.15 -3.52
C ILE A 67 0.21 -1.63 -2.64
N LYS A 68 0.49 -1.98 -1.39
CA LYS A 68 -0.51 -2.59 -0.50
C LYS A 68 -0.27 -2.28 0.96
N GLU A 69 -1.31 -2.44 1.76
CA GLU A 69 -1.15 -2.63 3.19
C GLU A 69 -0.73 -4.07 3.50
N LYS A 70 0.23 -4.21 4.43
CA LYS A 70 0.61 -5.48 5.05
C LYS A 70 1.01 -5.24 6.51
N PHE A 71 0.36 -5.96 7.43
CA PHE A 71 0.59 -5.87 8.88
C PHE A 71 0.45 -4.45 9.43
N GLY A 72 -0.50 -3.69 8.88
CA GLY A 72 -0.76 -2.30 9.25
C GLY A 72 0.28 -1.31 8.71
N THR A 73 1.13 -1.71 7.77
CA THR A 73 2.16 -0.84 7.19
C THR A 73 2.13 -0.89 5.68
N LEU A 74 2.64 0.16 5.03
CA LEU A 74 2.76 0.23 3.58
C LEU A 74 3.81 -0.78 3.09
N ARG A 75 3.51 -1.40 1.97
CA ARG A 75 4.45 -2.15 1.13
C ARG A 75 4.41 -1.53 -0.25
N PHE A 76 5.55 -1.01 -0.70
CA PHE A 76 5.70 -0.44 -2.03
C PHE A 76 6.77 -1.24 -2.78
N TYR A 77 6.31 -2.26 -3.50
CA TYR A 77 7.15 -3.12 -4.33
C TYR A 77 7.31 -2.51 -5.71
N TYR A 78 8.52 -2.62 -6.25
CA TYR A 78 8.90 -2.05 -7.52
C TYR A 78 10.02 -2.88 -8.16
N GLY A 79 10.17 -2.72 -9.48
CA GLY A 79 11.32 -3.16 -10.26
C GLY A 79 11.75 -2.06 -11.22
N TYR A 80 12.59 -2.42 -12.17
CA TYR A 80 12.99 -1.58 -13.29
C TYR A 80 12.66 -2.27 -14.61
N GLU A 81 12.67 -1.54 -15.73
CA GLU A 81 12.39 -2.11 -17.06
C GLU A 81 13.38 -3.22 -17.44
N ASP A 82 14.67 -3.06 -17.11
CA ASP A 82 15.75 -4.04 -17.34
C ASP A 82 15.91 -5.06 -16.20
N ALA A 83 15.32 -4.79 -15.03
CA ALA A 83 15.42 -5.61 -13.83
C ALA A 83 14.04 -5.74 -13.16
N PRO A 84 13.12 -6.54 -13.74
CA PRO A 84 11.80 -6.73 -13.17
C PRO A 84 11.89 -7.47 -11.84
N CYS A 85 11.10 -7.03 -10.87
CA CYS A 85 11.10 -7.60 -9.53
C CYS A 85 10.37 -8.95 -9.48
N GLY A 86 11.11 -10.06 -9.61
CA GLY A 86 10.56 -11.42 -9.48
C GLY A 86 10.11 -11.77 -8.06
N ILE A 87 10.88 -11.39 -7.04
CA ILE A 87 10.54 -11.54 -5.62
C ILE A 87 10.86 -10.22 -4.92
N ALA A 88 9.83 -9.52 -4.43
CA ALA A 88 10.01 -8.21 -3.81
C ALA A 88 10.50 -8.29 -2.35
N ALA A 89 9.98 -9.26 -1.60
CA ALA A 89 10.31 -9.41 -0.19
C ALA A 89 9.96 -10.79 0.37
N PHE A 90 10.66 -11.18 1.43
CA PHE A 90 10.20 -12.21 2.37
C PHE A 90 9.73 -11.53 3.66
N ASP A 91 8.43 -11.60 3.93
CA ASP A 91 7.87 -11.12 5.19
C ASP A 91 7.87 -12.25 6.23
N ASN A 92 8.54 -12.01 7.36
CA ASN A 92 8.45 -12.85 8.53
C ASN A 92 7.08 -12.66 9.20
N MET A 93 6.26 -13.70 9.16
CA MET A 93 4.90 -13.67 9.72
C MET A 93 4.87 -13.57 11.26
N ALA A 94 5.97 -13.89 11.94
CA ALA A 94 6.04 -13.89 13.40
C ALA A 94 6.20 -12.50 14.01
N ASP A 95 7.04 -11.66 13.41
CA ASP A 95 7.38 -10.32 13.92
C ASP A 95 7.06 -9.19 12.92
N GLY A 96 6.56 -9.52 11.73
CA GLY A 96 6.25 -8.56 10.68
C GLY A 96 7.46 -7.94 10.00
N THR A 97 8.68 -8.41 10.29
CA THR A 97 9.92 -7.95 9.63
C THR A 97 9.93 -8.41 8.18
N SER A 98 10.58 -7.63 7.31
CA SER A 98 10.61 -7.91 5.88
C SER A 98 12.03 -7.83 5.36
N ILE A 99 12.51 -8.92 4.77
CA ILE A 99 13.76 -8.94 4.00
C ILE A 99 13.42 -8.43 2.61
N ARG A 100 14.04 -7.31 2.21
CA ARG A 100 13.86 -6.70 0.89
C ARG A 100 14.90 -7.23 -0.09
N PHE A 101 14.45 -7.72 -1.23
CA PHE A 101 15.34 -7.88 -2.39
C PHE A 101 15.28 -6.62 -3.21
N SER A 102 16.45 -6.12 -3.57
CA SER A 102 16.54 -5.01 -4.52
C SER A 102 16.73 -5.61 -5.90
N PRO A 103 16.05 -5.10 -6.94
CA PRO A 103 16.38 -5.49 -8.29
C PRO A 103 17.80 -5.01 -8.61
N GLU A 104 18.60 -5.89 -9.20
CA GLU A 104 19.95 -5.60 -9.69
C GLU A 104 19.94 -5.83 -11.21
N GLY A 105 20.37 -4.82 -11.97
CA GLY A 105 20.45 -4.88 -13.42
C GLY A 105 21.75 -5.51 -13.92
N GLU A 106 21.75 -5.99 -15.17
CA GLU A 106 22.92 -6.64 -15.78
C GLU A 106 24.05 -5.64 -16.16
N ASN A 107 23.74 -4.33 -16.24
CA ASN A 107 24.69 -3.27 -16.61
C ASN A 107 24.48 -2.00 -15.76
N GLU A 108 24.91 -2.03 -14.50
CA GLU A 108 24.84 -0.85 -13.63
C GLU A 108 26.18 -0.11 -13.65
N ASP A 109 26.23 1.00 -14.39
CA ASP A 109 27.24 2.03 -14.15
C ASP A 109 26.98 2.72 -12.79
N GLU A 110 27.99 3.43 -12.27
CA GLU A 110 27.93 3.97 -10.92
C GLU A 110 26.80 4.99 -10.71
N GLU A 111 26.41 5.72 -11.77
CA GLU A 111 25.31 6.68 -11.72
C GLU A 111 23.95 5.98 -11.54
N ILE A 112 23.69 4.90 -12.29
CA ILE A 112 22.49 4.07 -12.12
C ILE A 112 22.47 3.44 -10.73
N LYS A 113 23.62 2.93 -10.22
CA LYS A 113 23.68 2.38 -8.86
C LYS A 113 23.31 3.40 -7.81
N GLU A 114 23.82 4.62 -7.91
CA GLU A 114 23.53 5.70 -6.98
C GLU A 114 22.04 6.08 -7.03
N LEU A 115 21.49 6.24 -8.23
CA LEU A 115 20.07 6.53 -8.44
C LEU A 115 19.18 5.44 -7.81
N ARG A 116 19.44 4.16 -8.13
CA ARG A 116 18.69 3.03 -7.57
C ARG A 116 18.87 2.91 -6.05
N ALA A 117 20.00 3.32 -5.51
CA ALA A 117 20.21 3.44 -4.06
C ALA A 117 19.35 4.54 -3.43
N LYS A 118 19.19 5.69 -4.09
CA LYS A 118 18.29 6.78 -3.65
C LYS A 118 16.83 6.31 -3.67
N VAL A 119 16.38 5.67 -4.76
CA VAL A 119 15.04 5.08 -4.86
C VAL A 119 14.76 4.10 -3.71
N ARG A 120 15.72 3.21 -3.40
CA ARG A 120 15.60 2.31 -2.23
C ARG A 120 15.38 3.06 -0.93
N GLN A 121 16.10 4.16 -0.70
CA GLN A 121 15.98 4.95 0.52
C GLN A 121 14.63 5.68 0.60
N ILE A 122 14.17 6.25 -0.51
CA ILE A 122 12.86 6.91 -0.61
C ILE A 122 11.74 5.94 -0.25
N ILE A 123 11.73 4.74 -0.86
CA ILE A 123 10.72 3.72 -0.58
C ILE A 123 10.77 3.27 0.88
N ARG A 124 11.97 3.01 1.43
CA ARG A 124 12.10 2.66 2.85
C ARG A 124 11.58 3.75 3.79
N ALA A 125 11.83 5.02 3.46
CA ALA A 125 11.32 6.15 4.24
C ALA A 125 9.79 6.22 4.20
N ALA A 126 9.18 6.02 3.03
CA ALA A 126 7.73 5.97 2.86
C ALA A 126 7.09 4.83 3.67
N GLU A 127 7.66 3.62 3.57
CA GLU A 127 7.21 2.46 4.36
C GLU A 127 7.37 2.70 5.87
N GLN A 128 8.47 3.31 6.31
CA GLN A 128 8.67 3.65 7.72
C GLN A 128 7.67 4.69 8.21
N ARG A 129 7.39 5.74 7.41
CA ARG A 129 6.41 6.78 7.75
C ARG A 129 4.99 6.20 7.92
N SER A 130 4.65 5.18 7.14
CA SER A 130 3.33 4.52 7.23
C SER A 130 3.05 3.89 8.61
N LYS A 131 4.09 3.48 9.36
CA LYS A 131 3.95 2.89 10.71
C LYS A 131 3.32 3.82 11.73
N TYR A 132 3.40 5.12 11.47
CA TYR A 132 2.92 6.17 12.35
C TYR A 132 1.86 7.05 11.69
N THR A 133 1.40 6.69 10.49
CA THR A 133 0.40 7.46 9.76
C THR A 133 -0.89 6.67 9.67
N CYS A 134 -2.01 7.27 10.06
CA CYS A 134 -3.32 6.64 10.00
C CYS A 134 -3.68 6.27 8.55
N GLU A 135 -3.94 5.00 8.28
CA GLU A 135 -4.28 4.48 6.94
C GLU A 135 -5.59 5.10 6.42
N ILE A 136 -6.50 5.50 7.32
CA ILE A 136 -7.83 6.03 6.95
C ILE A 136 -7.79 7.52 6.65
N CYS A 137 -7.22 8.33 7.55
CA CYS A 137 -7.30 9.79 7.46
C CYS A 137 -5.97 10.51 7.20
N GLY A 138 -4.83 9.82 7.31
CA GLY A 138 -3.51 10.40 7.07
C GLY A 138 -2.91 11.19 8.24
N SER A 139 -3.56 11.22 9.41
CA SER A 139 -2.96 11.79 10.63
C SER A 139 -1.64 11.09 10.99
N GLU A 140 -0.63 11.86 11.44
CA GLU A 140 0.68 11.38 11.87
C GLU A 140 0.71 10.79 13.30
N GLU A 141 -0.47 10.58 13.90
CA GLU A 141 -0.66 9.95 15.21
C GLU A 141 -1.11 8.49 15.10
N GLY A 142 -0.82 7.85 13.97
CA GLY A 142 -1.15 6.46 13.70
C GLY A 142 -0.40 5.51 14.63
N LYS A 143 -1.10 4.48 15.11
CA LYS A 143 -0.52 3.38 15.90
C LYS A 143 -1.03 2.06 15.33
N ILE A 144 -0.18 1.03 15.30
CA ILE A 144 -0.58 -0.30 14.87
C ILE A 144 -1.67 -0.83 15.81
N ARG A 145 -2.83 -1.21 15.24
CA ARG A 145 -3.97 -1.78 15.94
C ARG A 145 -4.15 -3.24 15.58
N ASN A 146 -4.11 -4.10 16.59
CA ASN A 146 -4.48 -5.50 16.48
C ASN A 146 -5.70 -5.74 17.37
N ASP A 147 -6.87 -5.75 16.76
CA ASP A 147 -8.15 -5.80 17.47
C ASP A 147 -8.81 -7.18 17.34
N GLY A 148 -8.00 -8.25 17.40
CA GLY A 148 -8.48 -9.63 17.32
C GLY A 148 -9.55 -9.95 18.38
N GLU A 149 -9.46 -9.36 19.56
CA GLU A 149 -10.48 -9.47 20.63
C GLU A 149 -11.85 -8.92 20.24
N HIS A 150 -11.86 -7.93 19.33
CA HIS A 150 -13.08 -7.38 18.72
C HIS A 150 -13.45 -8.11 17.43
N GLY A 151 -12.83 -9.25 17.11
CA GLY A 151 -13.04 -10.05 15.90
C GLY A 151 -12.60 -9.35 14.61
N ILE A 152 -11.69 -8.38 14.71
CA ILE A 152 -11.11 -7.71 13.56
C ILE A 152 -9.71 -8.24 13.37
N TYR A 153 -9.54 -9.13 12.39
CA TYR A 153 -8.25 -9.78 12.12
C TYR A 153 -7.31 -8.93 11.23
N ARG A 154 -7.82 -7.84 10.65
CA ARG A 154 -7.01 -6.91 9.86
C ARG A 154 -6.25 -5.96 10.77
N ILE A 155 -4.94 -6.15 10.86
CA ILE A 155 -4.02 -5.21 11.51
C ILE A 155 -3.93 -3.95 10.65
N GLN A 156 -4.12 -2.77 11.25
CA GLN A 156 -4.05 -1.48 10.56
C GLN A 156 -3.37 -0.43 11.44
N THR A 157 -2.64 0.51 10.85
CA THR A 157 -2.17 1.69 11.58
C THR A 157 -3.27 2.75 11.58
N LEU A 158 -3.79 3.08 12.76
CA LEU A 158 -4.91 4.02 12.94
C LEU A 158 -4.63 5.00 14.09
N CYS A 159 -5.02 6.26 13.91
CA CYS A 159 -5.11 7.23 15.00
C CYS A 159 -6.24 6.84 15.96
N ASP A 160 -6.24 7.41 17.17
CA ASP A 160 -7.20 7.05 18.22
C ASP A 160 -8.67 7.28 17.76
N GLU A 161 -8.94 8.36 17.03
CA GLU A 161 -10.27 8.68 16.50
C GLU A 161 -10.77 7.67 15.45
N CYS A 162 -9.93 7.31 14.47
CA CYS A 162 -10.31 6.31 13.46
C CYS A 162 -10.41 4.91 14.06
N HIS A 163 -9.58 4.58 15.06
CA HIS A 163 -9.65 3.33 15.79
C HIS A 163 -10.96 3.20 16.56
N LYS A 164 -11.35 4.25 17.31
CA LYS A 164 -12.63 4.30 18.03
C LYS A 164 -13.81 4.03 17.10
N LYS A 165 -13.90 4.76 15.97
CA LYS A 165 -14.95 4.56 14.96
C LYS A 165 -15.00 3.13 14.42
N ARG A 166 -13.83 2.51 14.20
CA ARG A 166 -13.74 1.11 13.76
C ARG A 166 -14.33 0.16 14.80
N ILE A 167 -14.02 0.35 16.08
CA ILE A 167 -14.54 -0.50 17.16
C ILE A 167 -16.05 -0.30 17.34
N GLU A 168 -16.51 0.94 17.41
CA GLU A 168 -17.93 1.28 17.54
C GLU A 168 -18.74 0.65 16.40
N HIS A 169 -18.28 0.80 15.15
CA HIS A 169 -18.93 0.19 14.00
C HIS A 169 -19.09 -1.33 14.17
N VAL A 170 -18.04 -2.05 14.57
CA VAL A 170 -18.10 -3.50 14.75
C VAL A 170 -19.03 -3.90 15.90
N GLN A 171 -19.06 -3.13 16.99
CA GLN A 171 -19.99 -3.36 18.10
C GLN A 171 -21.44 -3.16 17.66
N GLU A 172 -21.75 -2.07 16.94
CA GLU A 172 -23.06 -1.80 16.37
C GLU A 172 -23.52 -2.92 15.41
N GLN A 173 -22.64 -3.37 14.51
CA GLN A 173 -22.95 -4.48 13.60
C GLN A 173 -23.24 -5.79 14.36
N ARG A 174 -22.49 -6.07 15.42
CA ARG A 174 -22.69 -7.25 16.28
C ARG A 174 -24.01 -7.16 17.04
N GLU A 175 -24.37 -6.00 17.56
CA GLU A 175 -25.65 -5.76 18.23
C GLU A 175 -26.83 -5.87 17.27
N ARG A 176 -26.72 -5.27 16.07
CA ARG A 176 -27.72 -5.41 15.01
C ARG A 176 -27.95 -6.88 14.69
N ARG A 177 -26.87 -7.63 14.41
CA ARG A 177 -26.96 -9.06 14.08
C ARG A 177 -27.54 -9.88 15.22
N ARG A 178 -27.27 -9.54 16.49
CA ARG A 178 -27.86 -10.23 17.65
C ARG A 178 -29.39 -10.15 17.68
N HIS A 179 -29.97 -9.05 17.21
CA HIS A 179 -31.43 -8.84 17.17
C HIS A 179 -32.08 -9.33 15.87
N MET A 180 -31.31 -9.64 14.83
CA MET A 180 -31.84 -10.19 13.57
C MET A 180 -32.30 -11.64 13.73
N SER A 181 -33.44 -11.94 13.14
CA SER A 181 -33.95 -13.29 12.92
C SER A 181 -33.06 -14.07 11.94
N ILE A 182 -33.25 -15.40 11.92
CA ILE A 182 -32.52 -16.28 11.01
C ILE A 182 -32.83 -15.93 9.55
N ASP A 183 -34.09 -15.65 9.23
CA ASP A 183 -34.52 -15.33 7.87
C ASP A 183 -33.89 -14.03 7.35
N GLU A 184 -33.80 -13.00 8.21
CA GLU A 184 -33.11 -11.73 7.88
C GLU A 184 -31.62 -11.94 7.64
N ARG A 185 -30.95 -12.79 8.44
CA ARG A 185 -29.53 -13.12 8.23
C ARG A 185 -29.31 -13.90 6.93
N LEU A 186 -30.20 -14.82 6.59
CA LEU A 186 -30.14 -15.58 5.34
C LEU A 186 -30.37 -14.68 4.13
N ALA A 187 -31.21 -13.65 4.24
CA ALA A 187 -31.38 -12.65 3.20
C ALA A 187 -30.10 -11.82 2.97
N GLU A 188 -29.47 -11.29 4.03
CA GLU A 188 -28.21 -10.54 3.90
C GLU A 188 -27.10 -11.38 3.24
N ILE A 189 -26.98 -12.67 3.59
CA ILE A 189 -25.96 -13.55 2.98
C ILE A 189 -26.22 -13.73 1.48
N LYS A 190 -27.49 -13.89 1.07
CA LYS A 190 -27.85 -14.03 -0.35
C LYS A 190 -27.54 -12.76 -1.14
N GLU A 191 -27.81 -11.59 -0.56
CA GLU A 191 -27.49 -10.30 -1.19
C GLU A 191 -25.98 -10.09 -1.32
N ALA A 192 -25.19 -10.45 -0.31
CA ALA A 192 -23.73 -10.31 -0.34
C ALA A 192 -23.01 -11.27 -1.31
N MET A 193 -23.70 -12.28 -1.83
CA MET A 193 -23.19 -13.25 -2.80
C MET A 193 -23.56 -12.91 -4.25
N GLN A 194 -24.38 -11.89 -4.48
CA GLN A 194 -24.73 -11.35 -5.80
C GLN A 194 -23.76 -10.25 -6.22
#